data_AF-A0A3A4KFU7-F1
#
_entry.id   AF-A0A3A4KFU7-F1
#
_cell.length_a   1.000
_cell.length_b   1.000
_cell.length_c   1.000
_cell.angle_alpha   90.00
_cell.angle_beta   90.00
_cell.angle_gamma   90.00
#
_symmetry.space_group_name_H-M   'P 1'
#
loop_
_entity.id
_entity.type
_entity.pdbx_description
1 polymer ?
#
loop_
_entity_poly.entity_id
_entity_poly.type
_entity_poly.pdbx_seq_one_letter_code
_entity_poly.pdbx_strand_id
1 'polypeptide(L)'
;MATSGFGDRPESFHWGVDFGRDGGSAGMPVYAAQAGNVIYAGPAVGFGGPDPAGWVVIDHPTEDGGGTTVYGHIVREVAVGDRVAAGQRIGHINPVSRTNGGVAPHLHFEVHRSTWAGPGPDRLDPMPWLTSAIEPGAEKMPATMAHTTFGIDISNHQEGLDLTQAFAEGCDFVIAKVSEGDYFRDAQWPSFRDATLAAGKILVGYHYVRGDCDIEAQADSFVDHLGDRDIPAMIDFEANSGGPGVARAMVEAIQRRGVRVALTYLPHWYWQQIGSPDLTGLPPLMSSSYGVDRAGVASAIYPGSSDSGWEGYGGLDVAVFQFSERGYVANRDLDVDAFRGTPDQLRALLTGDDDMPSKEEIAEAVWAHRPPKPSGKTDATAGEMLAWDDQHDGHILEQLAGPGSKDQRGALTPVGWPQLGGRSLLDAVAVIGAKLGIDGFKDPAALK
;
A
#
# COMPACT_ATOMS: atom_id res chain seq x y z
N MET A 1 -12.98 -20.14 -12.57
CA MET A 1 -12.48 -19.63 -13.86
C MET A 1 -13.40 -18.52 -14.33
N ALA A 2 -12.91 -17.55 -15.11
CA ALA A 2 -13.78 -16.53 -15.71
C ALA A 2 -14.72 -17.21 -16.72
N THR A 3 -16.02 -17.10 -16.49
CA THR A 3 -17.07 -17.65 -17.35
C THR A 3 -17.67 -16.58 -18.26
N SER A 4 -17.53 -15.30 -17.90
CA SER A 4 -17.83 -14.17 -18.78
C SER A 4 -16.98 -12.95 -18.44
N GLY A 5 -16.31 -12.36 -19.44
CA GLY A 5 -15.40 -11.24 -19.25
C GLY A 5 -16.08 -9.88 -19.25
N PHE A 6 -15.33 -8.85 -18.85
CA PHE A 6 -15.70 -7.44 -18.97
C PHE A 6 -15.77 -7.03 -20.45
N GLY A 7 -16.76 -6.24 -20.85
CA GLY A 7 -16.88 -5.75 -22.23
C GLY A 7 -18.25 -5.96 -22.91
N ASP A 8 -18.29 -5.71 -24.21
CA ASP A 8 -19.51 -5.80 -25.02
C ASP A 8 -20.10 -7.22 -25.06
N ARG A 9 -21.41 -7.32 -24.79
CA ARG A 9 -22.25 -8.48 -25.07
C ARG A 9 -23.25 -8.12 -26.17
N PRO A 10 -23.83 -9.11 -26.87
CA PRO A 10 -24.76 -8.86 -27.99
C PRO A 10 -25.94 -7.93 -27.68
N GLU A 11 -26.34 -7.79 -26.41
CA GLU A 11 -27.50 -7.00 -25.98
C GLU A 11 -27.18 -5.96 -24.87
N SER A 12 -25.96 -5.94 -24.34
CA SER A 12 -25.57 -5.03 -23.24
C SER A 12 -24.05 -4.97 -23.04
N PHE A 13 -23.55 -4.04 -22.23
CA PHE A 13 -22.15 -4.05 -21.79
C PHE A 13 -22.04 -4.74 -20.43
N HIS A 14 -21.06 -5.64 -20.26
CA HIS A 14 -20.78 -6.31 -19.00
C HIS A 14 -19.73 -5.56 -18.20
N TRP A 15 -20.14 -4.99 -17.08
CA TRP A 15 -19.33 -4.09 -16.24
C TRP A 15 -18.52 -4.78 -15.14
N GLY A 16 -18.34 -6.10 -15.26
CA GLY A 16 -17.59 -6.92 -14.33
C GLY A 16 -17.08 -8.19 -15.00
N VAL A 17 -16.65 -9.15 -14.19
CA VAL A 17 -16.29 -10.49 -14.63
C VAL A 17 -17.09 -11.50 -13.82
N ASP A 18 -17.67 -12.46 -14.52
CA ASP A 18 -18.39 -13.56 -13.91
C ASP A 18 -17.41 -14.73 -13.71
N PHE A 19 -17.28 -15.20 -12.47
CA PHE A 19 -16.44 -16.33 -12.10
C PHE A 19 -17.29 -17.54 -11.72
N GLY A 20 -17.03 -18.67 -12.39
CA GLY A 20 -17.74 -19.91 -12.18
C GLY A 20 -16.93 -21.16 -12.49
N ARG A 21 -17.62 -22.30 -12.41
CA ARG A 21 -17.16 -23.64 -12.78
C ARG A 21 -18.28 -24.33 -13.56
N ASP A 22 -17.92 -25.28 -14.42
CA ASP A 22 -18.90 -26.11 -15.12
C ASP A 22 -19.77 -26.87 -14.09
N GLY A 23 -21.09 -26.76 -14.24
CA GLY A 23 -22.05 -27.30 -13.27
C GLY A 23 -22.45 -26.35 -12.13
N GLY A 24 -21.85 -25.17 -12.03
CA GLY A 24 -22.18 -24.13 -11.05
C GLY A 24 -21.24 -24.11 -9.82
N SER A 25 -21.12 -22.94 -9.20
CA SER A 25 -20.21 -22.67 -8.07
C SER A 25 -20.95 -22.44 -6.74
N ALA A 26 -22.13 -23.02 -6.62
CA ALA A 26 -23.01 -22.87 -5.45
C ALA A 26 -22.26 -23.15 -4.14
N GLY A 27 -22.36 -22.23 -3.17
CA GLY A 27 -21.78 -22.38 -1.84
C GLY A 27 -20.24 -22.24 -1.78
N MET A 28 -19.56 -21.98 -2.90
CA MET A 28 -18.13 -21.71 -2.86
C MET A 28 -17.84 -20.41 -2.10
N PRO A 29 -16.77 -20.36 -1.27
CA PRO A 29 -16.44 -19.19 -0.50
C PRO A 29 -16.02 -18.02 -1.40
N VAL A 30 -16.34 -16.82 -0.97
CA VAL A 30 -15.96 -15.55 -1.61
C VAL A 30 -15.15 -14.74 -0.61
N TYR A 31 -14.03 -14.21 -1.08
CA TYR A 31 -13.05 -13.49 -0.28
C TYR A 31 -12.88 -12.07 -0.79
N ALA A 32 -12.57 -11.14 0.11
CA ALA A 32 -12.22 -9.77 -0.27
C ALA A 32 -10.92 -9.77 -1.07
N ALA A 33 -10.94 -9.19 -2.26
CA ALA A 33 -9.76 -9.05 -3.13
C ALA A 33 -8.72 -8.09 -2.53
N GLN A 34 -9.16 -7.11 -1.73
CA GLN A 34 -8.31 -6.10 -1.09
C GLN A 34 -8.92 -5.68 0.26
N ALA A 35 -8.09 -5.16 1.16
CA ALA A 35 -8.55 -4.67 2.46
C ALA A 35 -9.38 -3.39 2.30
N GLY A 36 -10.38 -3.17 3.15
CA GLY A 36 -11.21 -1.97 3.07
C GLY A 36 -12.46 -2.03 3.93
N ASN A 37 -13.34 -1.05 3.76
CA ASN A 37 -14.57 -0.89 4.54
C ASN A 37 -15.78 -1.34 3.73
N VAL A 38 -16.63 -2.17 4.33
CA VAL A 38 -17.89 -2.59 3.72
C VAL A 38 -18.87 -1.42 3.74
N ILE A 39 -19.15 -0.85 2.57
CA ILE A 39 -20.02 0.33 2.42
C ILE A 39 -21.44 -0.04 1.98
N TYR A 40 -21.63 -1.22 1.37
CA TYR A 40 -22.94 -1.80 1.11
C TYR A 40 -22.91 -3.32 1.33
N ALA A 41 -23.97 -3.88 1.91
CA ALA A 41 -24.13 -5.32 2.07
C ALA A 41 -25.62 -5.69 2.15
N GLY A 42 -26.06 -6.67 1.36
CA GLY A 42 -27.43 -7.19 1.40
C GLY A 42 -28.11 -7.22 0.02
N PRO A 43 -29.44 -7.09 -0.05
CA PRO A 43 -30.19 -7.25 -1.30
C PRO A 43 -29.93 -6.08 -2.26
N ALA A 44 -29.66 -6.38 -3.53
CA ALA A 44 -29.47 -5.38 -4.56
C ALA A 44 -30.08 -5.81 -5.90
N VAL A 45 -30.71 -4.87 -6.59
CA VAL A 45 -31.30 -5.10 -7.92
C VAL A 45 -30.19 -5.45 -8.90
N GLY A 46 -30.30 -6.62 -9.55
CA GLY A 46 -29.32 -7.11 -10.52
C GLY A 46 -28.19 -7.95 -9.93
N PHE A 47 -27.98 -7.94 -8.60
CA PHE A 47 -26.89 -8.68 -7.93
C PHE A 47 -27.39 -9.86 -7.10
N GLY A 48 -28.68 -10.19 -7.18
CA GLY A 48 -29.31 -11.27 -6.41
C GLY A 48 -29.86 -10.85 -5.05
N GLY A 49 -30.66 -11.72 -4.45
CA GLY A 49 -31.41 -11.42 -3.22
C GLY A 49 -32.72 -12.20 -3.13
N PRO A 50 -33.49 -12.10 -2.03
CA PRO A 50 -33.39 -11.12 -0.94
C PRO A 50 -32.30 -11.44 0.11
N ASP A 51 -32.11 -10.55 1.08
CA ASP A 51 -31.19 -10.73 2.22
C ASP A 51 -31.34 -12.13 2.85
N PRO A 52 -30.25 -12.82 3.23
CA PRO A 52 -28.85 -12.37 3.22
C PRO A 52 -28.14 -12.41 1.85
N ALA A 53 -28.86 -12.72 0.77
CA ALA A 53 -28.30 -12.73 -0.58
C ALA A 53 -28.32 -11.34 -1.25
N GLY A 54 -27.32 -11.13 -2.11
CA GLY A 54 -27.18 -10.01 -3.02
C GLY A 54 -25.74 -9.64 -3.23
N TRP A 55 -25.35 -8.49 -2.71
CA TRP A 55 -24.01 -7.96 -2.91
C TRP A 55 -23.27 -7.59 -1.61
N VAL A 56 -21.97 -7.47 -1.74
CA VAL A 56 -21.09 -6.73 -0.82
C VAL A 56 -20.29 -5.74 -1.66
N VAL A 57 -20.15 -4.50 -1.17
CA VAL A 57 -19.32 -3.46 -1.78
C VAL A 57 -18.30 -3.00 -0.75
N ILE A 58 -17.02 -3.03 -1.13
CA ILE A 58 -15.91 -2.64 -0.27
C ILE A 58 -15.24 -1.43 -0.88
N ASP A 59 -15.22 -0.33 -0.13
CA ASP A 59 -14.39 0.85 -0.42
C ASP A 59 -12.99 0.59 0.12
N HIS A 60 -11.98 0.81 -0.71
CA HIS A 60 -10.57 0.63 -0.36
C HIS A 60 -9.99 2.02 -0.12
N PRO A 61 -9.73 2.41 1.14
CA PRO A 61 -9.06 3.66 1.44
C PRO A 61 -7.71 3.77 0.71
N THR A 62 -7.20 4.98 0.56
CA THR A 62 -5.89 5.21 -0.07
C THR A 62 -4.79 4.39 0.60
N GLU A 63 -4.83 4.21 1.94
CA GLU A 63 -3.85 3.38 2.64
C GLU A 63 -3.89 1.89 2.26
N ASP A 64 -5.02 1.40 1.74
CA ASP A 64 -5.22 0.01 1.32
C ASP A 64 -5.09 -0.17 -0.20
N GLY A 65 -4.72 0.88 -0.94
CA GLY A 65 -4.51 0.84 -2.41
C GLY A 65 -5.56 1.57 -3.24
N GLY A 66 -6.59 2.16 -2.64
CA GLY A 66 -7.60 2.94 -3.34
C GLY A 66 -8.60 2.09 -4.17
N GLY A 67 -9.74 2.69 -4.52
CA GLY A 67 -10.75 2.10 -5.39
C GLY A 67 -11.89 1.40 -4.64
N THR A 68 -12.77 0.72 -5.36
CA THR A 68 -13.92 0.00 -4.79
C THR A 68 -14.11 -1.33 -5.50
N THR A 69 -14.42 -2.39 -4.75
CA THR A 69 -14.79 -3.71 -5.31
C THR A 69 -16.23 -4.09 -5.00
N VAL A 70 -16.90 -4.75 -5.96
CA VAL A 70 -18.28 -5.23 -5.83
C VAL A 70 -18.31 -6.75 -6.01
N TYR A 71 -18.98 -7.44 -5.09
CA TYR A 71 -19.15 -8.89 -5.10
C TYR A 71 -20.64 -9.20 -5.15
N GLY A 72 -21.12 -9.66 -6.29
CA GLY A 72 -22.52 -9.97 -6.58
C GLY A 72 -22.84 -11.45 -6.59
N HIS A 73 -24.13 -11.77 -6.48
CA HIS A 73 -24.66 -13.14 -6.47
C HIS A 73 -24.15 -13.98 -5.30
N ILE A 74 -23.89 -13.32 -4.15
CA ILE A 74 -23.39 -13.97 -2.94
C ILE A 74 -24.41 -13.92 -1.80
N VAL A 75 -24.27 -14.82 -0.83
CA VAL A 75 -24.82 -14.67 0.51
C VAL A 75 -23.72 -14.05 1.37
N ARG A 76 -23.99 -12.86 1.93
CA ARG A 76 -23.00 -12.11 2.72
C ARG A 76 -22.78 -12.75 4.09
N GLU A 77 -21.54 -12.67 4.57
CA GLU A 77 -21.11 -13.04 5.93
C GLU A 77 -20.54 -11.84 6.70
N VAL A 78 -20.58 -10.65 6.09
CA VAL A 78 -20.18 -9.35 6.66
C VAL A 78 -21.36 -8.36 6.64
N ALA A 79 -21.22 -7.25 7.37
CA ALA A 79 -22.19 -6.17 7.48
C ALA A 79 -21.60 -4.81 7.07
N VAL A 80 -22.48 -3.85 6.74
CA VAL A 80 -22.06 -2.47 6.48
C VAL A 80 -21.38 -1.90 7.73
N GLY A 81 -20.22 -1.27 7.54
CA GLY A 81 -19.37 -0.74 8.60
C GLY A 81 -18.24 -1.67 9.03
N ASP A 82 -18.23 -2.94 8.62
CA ASP A 82 -17.12 -3.84 8.89
C ASP A 82 -15.88 -3.43 8.08
N ARG A 83 -14.71 -3.39 8.71
CA ARG A 83 -13.42 -3.39 8.01
C ARG A 83 -12.99 -4.83 7.77
N VAL A 84 -12.58 -5.15 6.55
CA VAL A 84 -12.18 -6.49 6.14
C VAL A 84 -10.74 -6.47 5.62
N ALA A 85 -10.01 -7.56 5.85
CA ALA A 85 -8.66 -7.75 5.30
C ALA A 85 -8.69 -8.39 3.90
N ALA A 86 -7.65 -8.16 3.10
CA ALA A 86 -7.46 -8.90 1.86
C ALA A 86 -7.38 -10.42 2.13
N GLY A 87 -8.12 -11.21 1.35
CA GLY A 87 -8.29 -12.64 1.54
C GLY A 87 -9.20 -13.03 2.72
N GLN A 88 -9.85 -12.08 3.39
CA GLN A 88 -10.88 -12.40 4.39
C GLN A 88 -12.13 -12.94 3.69
N ARG A 89 -12.72 -14.00 4.23
CA ARG A 89 -14.00 -14.53 3.74
C ARG A 89 -15.10 -13.51 4.04
N ILE A 90 -15.81 -13.09 3.00
CA ILE A 90 -16.89 -12.09 3.08
C ILE A 90 -18.27 -12.68 2.74
N GLY A 91 -18.30 -13.92 2.25
CA GLY A 91 -19.54 -14.60 1.91
C GLY A 91 -19.30 -15.91 1.17
N HIS A 92 -20.35 -16.38 0.52
CA HIS A 92 -20.30 -17.53 -0.39
C HIS A 92 -21.27 -17.35 -1.55
N ILE A 93 -21.00 -17.98 -2.69
CA ILE A 93 -21.85 -17.88 -3.89
C ILE A 93 -23.24 -18.42 -3.59
N ASN A 94 -24.26 -17.61 -3.88
CA ASN A 94 -25.66 -17.94 -3.62
C ASN A 94 -26.10 -19.15 -4.47
N PRO A 95 -26.56 -20.26 -3.87
CA PRO A 95 -26.97 -21.46 -4.61
C PRO A 95 -28.26 -21.27 -5.42
N VAL A 96 -29.03 -20.20 -5.19
CA VAL A 96 -30.35 -20.00 -5.82
C VAL A 96 -30.22 -19.34 -7.19
N SER A 97 -30.20 -20.14 -8.25
CA SER A 97 -30.11 -19.64 -9.64
C SER A 97 -31.25 -18.70 -10.05
N ARG A 98 -32.46 -18.85 -9.49
CA ARG A 98 -33.61 -17.96 -9.78
C ARG A 98 -33.34 -16.51 -9.39
N THR A 99 -32.50 -16.26 -8.40
CA THR A 99 -32.15 -14.90 -7.96
C THR A 99 -30.96 -14.34 -8.74
N ASN A 100 -30.33 -15.15 -9.60
CA ASN A 100 -29.15 -14.81 -10.38
C ASN A 100 -29.44 -14.97 -11.87
N GLY A 101 -30.54 -14.38 -12.35
CA GLY A 101 -30.89 -14.36 -13.78
C GLY A 101 -31.23 -15.73 -14.42
N GLY A 102 -31.34 -16.80 -13.63
CA GLY A 102 -31.62 -18.16 -14.13
C GLY A 102 -30.41 -18.89 -14.69
N VAL A 103 -29.20 -18.34 -14.54
CA VAL A 103 -27.95 -18.99 -14.94
C VAL A 103 -27.34 -19.80 -13.79
N ALA A 104 -26.34 -20.62 -14.10
CA ALA A 104 -25.64 -21.40 -13.08
C ALA A 104 -25.03 -20.48 -12.01
N PRO A 105 -25.04 -20.86 -10.72
CA PRO A 105 -24.46 -20.05 -9.64
C PRO A 105 -23.00 -19.68 -9.93
N HIS A 106 -22.70 -18.38 -9.84
CA HIS A 106 -21.41 -17.77 -10.14
C HIS A 106 -21.22 -16.53 -9.24
N LEU A 107 -19.99 -16.05 -9.14
CA LEU A 107 -19.66 -14.75 -8.54
C LEU A 107 -19.62 -13.70 -9.65
N HIS A 108 -20.32 -12.58 -9.47
CA HIS A 108 -20.11 -11.40 -10.30
C HIS A 108 -19.17 -10.44 -9.58
N PHE A 109 -18.08 -10.02 -10.22
CA PHE A 109 -17.05 -9.18 -9.61
C PHE A 109 -16.81 -7.91 -10.42
N GLU A 110 -16.88 -6.74 -9.78
CA GLU A 110 -16.57 -5.45 -10.41
C GLU A 110 -15.44 -4.72 -9.67
N VAL A 111 -14.67 -3.91 -10.40
CA VAL A 111 -13.65 -2.99 -9.87
C VAL A 111 -13.99 -1.58 -10.33
N HIS A 112 -13.92 -0.62 -9.42
CA HIS A 112 -14.21 0.80 -9.67
C HIS A 112 -13.01 1.65 -9.27
N ARG A 113 -12.72 2.70 -10.04
CA ARG A 113 -11.53 3.54 -9.90
C ARG A 113 -11.41 4.23 -8.54
N SER A 114 -12.52 4.66 -7.95
CA SER A 114 -12.55 5.38 -6.66
C SER A 114 -13.72 4.91 -5.81
N THR A 115 -14.91 5.48 -6.04
CA THR A 115 -16.15 5.05 -5.38
C THR A 115 -17.01 4.20 -6.32
N TRP A 116 -18.02 3.54 -5.76
CA TRP A 116 -19.00 2.83 -6.57
C TRP A 116 -19.69 3.78 -7.57
N ALA A 117 -19.50 3.51 -8.86
CA ALA A 117 -19.94 4.35 -9.95
C ALA A 117 -21.00 3.67 -10.83
N GLY A 118 -21.80 4.48 -11.53
CA GLY A 118 -22.66 3.99 -12.61
C GLY A 118 -21.86 3.46 -13.82
N PRO A 119 -22.53 2.94 -14.86
CA PRO A 119 -21.90 2.56 -16.11
C PRO A 119 -21.03 3.70 -16.69
N GLY A 120 -19.76 3.42 -17.02
CA GLY A 120 -18.83 4.42 -17.51
C GLY A 120 -17.35 4.08 -17.29
N PRO A 121 -16.44 5.01 -17.63
CA PRO A 121 -14.98 4.79 -17.61
C PRO A 121 -14.36 4.57 -16.22
N ASP A 122 -15.15 4.77 -15.16
CA ASP A 122 -14.74 4.52 -13.78
C ASP A 122 -14.98 3.09 -13.33
N ARG A 123 -15.65 2.27 -14.16
CA ARG A 123 -15.73 0.81 -14.01
C ARG A 123 -14.64 0.17 -14.84
N LEU A 124 -13.73 -0.53 -14.17
CA LEU A 124 -12.50 -1.05 -14.76
C LEU A 124 -12.66 -2.55 -15.04
N ASP A 125 -11.88 -3.06 -16.00
CA ASP A 125 -11.71 -4.51 -16.17
C ASP A 125 -11.10 -5.09 -14.87
N PRO A 126 -11.77 -6.04 -14.21
CA PRO A 126 -11.25 -6.69 -13.01
C PRO A 126 -10.06 -7.63 -13.24
N MET A 127 -9.85 -8.14 -14.46
CA MET A 127 -8.83 -9.16 -14.70
C MET A 127 -7.41 -8.68 -14.38
N PRO A 128 -6.98 -7.46 -14.78
CA PRO A 128 -5.70 -6.88 -14.34
C PRO A 128 -5.54 -6.87 -12.82
N TRP A 129 -6.59 -6.51 -12.07
CA TRP A 129 -6.57 -6.43 -10.61
C TRP A 129 -6.35 -7.78 -9.93
N LEU A 130 -6.80 -8.86 -10.57
CA LEU A 130 -6.71 -10.21 -10.03
C LEU A 130 -5.45 -10.98 -10.47
N THR A 131 -4.60 -10.40 -11.32
CA THR A 131 -3.43 -11.07 -11.90
C THR A 131 -2.42 -11.55 -10.83
N SER A 132 -2.31 -10.83 -9.71
CA SER A 132 -1.41 -11.13 -8.59
C SER A 132 -2.14 -11.64 -7.33
N ALA A 133 -3.44 -11.94 -7.44
CA ALA A 133 -4.23 -12.40 -6.30
C ALA A 133 -3.79 -13.80 -5.84
N ILE A 134 -3.47 -13.94 -4.55
CA ILE A 134 -3.07 -15.20 -3.93
C ILE A 134 -4.32 -15.96 -3.46
N GLU A 135 -4.34 -17.27 -3.66
CA GLU A 135 -5.41 -18.14 -3.17
C GLU A 135 -5.55 -18.07 -1.63
N PRO A 136 -6.73 -17.71 -1.10
CA PRO A 136 -6.95 -17.59 0.34
C PRO A 136 -6.74 -18.93 1.06
N GLY A 137 -5.82 -18.95 2.03
CA GLY A 137 -5.49 -20.14 2.82
C GLY A 137 -4.17 -20.83 2.47
N ALA A 138 -3.43 -20.35 1.47
CA ALA A 138 -1.98 -20.60 1.40
C ALA A 138 -1.32 -19.99 2.66
N GLU A 139 -0.49 -20.76 3.38
CA GLU A 139 0.00 -20.43 4.73
C GLU A 139 0.57 -19.01 4.85
N LYS A 140 0.05 -18.24 5.82
CA LYS A 140 0.50 -16.88 6.16
C LYS A 140 1.57 -16.93 7.27
N MET A 141 2.80 -16.53 6.95
CA MET A 141 3.74 -15.99 7.96
C MET A 141 3.32 -14.56 8.32
N PRO A 142 3.61 -14.07 9.55
CA PRO A 142 2.98 -12.87 10.09
C PRO A 142 3.49 -11.61 9.38
N ALA A 143 2.58 -10.93 8.67
CA ALA A 143 2.82 -9.61 8.11
C ALA A 143 2.65 -8.55 9.22
N THR A 144 3.77 -8.08 9.77
CA THR A 144 3.85 -6.68 10.18
C THR A 144 3.79 -5.86 8.90
N MET A 145 2.70 -5.11 8.66
CA MET A 145 2.51 -4.08 7.61
C MET A 145 3.72 -3.87 6.68
N ALA A 146 3.94 -4.77 5.72
CA ALA A 146 5.05 -4.65 4.80
C ALA A 146 4.63 -3.75 3.64
N HIS A 147 4.74 -2.44 3.84
CA HIS A 147 4.72 -1.50 2.73
C HIS A 147 5.83 -1.87 1.74
N THR A 148 5.55 -1.76 0.44
CA THR A 148 6.56 -1.89 -0.61
C THR A 148 6.63 -0.56 -1.34
N THR A 149 7.82 0.01 -1.39
CA THR A 149 8.10 1.23 -2.14
C THR A 149 8.70 0.82 -3.49
N PHE A 150 8.17 1.39 -4.58
CA PHE A 150 8.61 1.09 -5.94
C PHE A 150 9.45 2.24 -6.51
N GLY A 151 10.39 1.87 -7.37
CA GLY A 151 11.27 2.82 -8.04
C GLY A 151 11.74 2.29 -9.39
N ILE A 152 12.61 3.08 -10.01
CA ILE A 152 13.25 2.79 -11.28
C ILE A 152 14.73 3.10 -11.19
N ASP A 153 15.54 2.38 -11.96
CA ASP A 153 16.90 2.76 -12.25
C ASP A 153 17.07 3.13 -13.74
N ILE A 154 17.83 4.19 -14.00
CA ILE A 154 17.88 4.86 -15.31
C ILE A 154 19.28 5.36 -15.65
N SER A 155 19.52 5.56 -16.95
CA SER A 155 20.77 6.08 -17.49
C SER A 155 20.51 6.96 -18.71
N ASN A 156 21.58 7.39 -19.38
CA ASN A 156 21.51 8.06 -20.69
C ASN A 156 20.67 7.31 -21.74
N HIS A 157 20.43 6.00 -21.58
CA HIS A 157 19.54 5.24 -22.48
C HIS A 157 18.08 5.67 -22.38
N GLN A 158 17.69 6.32 -21.28
CA GLN A 158 16.34 6.80 -21.01
C GLN A 158 16.20 8.32 -21.27
N GLU A 159 17.03 8.90 -22.14
CA GLU A 159 16.93 10.31 -22.52
C GLU A 159 15.48 10.71 -22.89
N GLY A 160 15.01 11.81 -22.30
CA GLY A 160 13.64 12.32 -22.49
C GLY A 160 12.54 11.53 -21.79
N LEU A 161 12.86 10.71 -20.77
CA LEU A 161 11.86 10.09 -19.89
C LEU A 161 11.08 11.16 -19.12
N ASP A 162 9.75 11.01 -19.06
CA ASP A 162 8.89 11.87 -18.24
C ASP A 162 8.84 11.37 -16.79
N LEU A 163 9.76 11.89 -15.96
CA LEU A 163 9.79 11.55 -14.55
C LEU A 163 8.55 12.04 -13.78
N THR A 164 7.89 13.10 -14.24
CA THR A 164 6.63 13.54 -13.61
C THR A 164 5.55 12.49 -13.79
N GLN A 165 5.46 11.90 -14.98
CA GLN A 165 4.57 10.78 -15.24
C GLN A 165 4.98 9.55 -14.43
N ALA A 166 6.27 9.20 -14.37
CA ALA A 166 6.75 8.06 -13.57
C ALA A 166 6.34 8.19 -12.09
N PHE A 167 6.44 9.40 -11.51
CA PHE A 167 6.01 9.67 -10.14
C PHE A 167 4.50 9.61 -9.96
N ALA A 168 3.73 10.06 -10.96
CA ALA A 168 2.27 9.93 -10.96
C ALA A 168 1.81 8.47 -11.06
N GLU A 169 2.63 7.59 -11.63
CA GLU A 169 2.42 6.15 -11.73
C GLU A 169 2.91 5.36 -10.49
N GLY A 170 3.40 6.05 -9.46
CA GLY A 170 3.75 5.44 -8.18
C GLY A 170 5.25 5.17 -7.96
N CYS A 171 6.14 5.71 -8.80
CA CYS A 171 7.57 5.69 -8.52
C CYS A 171 7.91 6.67 -7.39
N ASP A 172 8.55 6.17 -6.33
CA ASP A 172 8.92 6.94 -5.14
C ASP A 172 10.43 7.19 -5.03
N PHE A 173 11.24 6.41 -5.74
CA PHE A 173 12.68 6.60 -5.83
C PHE A 173 13.21 6.38 -7.25
N VAL A 174 14.36 7.01 -7.52
CA VAL A 174 15.12 6.90 -8.76
C VAL A 174 16.58 6.60 -8.43
N ILE A 175 17.16 5.59 -9.09
CA ILE A 175 18.59 5.29 -9.04
C ILE A 175 19.20 5.62 -10.41
N ALA A 176 19.90 6.74 -10.55
CA ALA A 176 20.32 7.25 -11.85
C ALA A 176 21.84 7.19 -12.07
N LYS A 177 22.25 6.83 -13.28
CA LYS A 177 23.68 6.75 -13.65
C LYS A 177 24.31 8.13 -13.59
N VAL A 178 25.44 8.22 -12.90
CA VAL A 178 26.27 9.44 -12.83
C VAL A 178 27.47 9.29 -13.75
N SER A 179 28.18 8.16 -13.66
CA SER A 179 29.40 7.92 -14.43
C SER A 179 29.72 6.44 -14.58
N GLU A 180 30.67 6.15 -15.46
CA GLU A 180 31.22 4.81 -15.69
C GLU A 180 32.72 4.93 -15.94
N GLY A 181 33.49 4.10 -15.23
CA GLY A 181 34.95 4.12 -15.34
C GLY A 181 35.53 5.52 -15.12
N ASP A 182 36.74 5.74 -15.60
CA ASP A 182 37.42 7.04 -15.55
C ASP A 182 37.16 7.90 -16.80
N TYR A 183 36.27 7.45 -17.70
CA TYR A 183 36.10 8.01 -19.04
C TYR A 183 34.69 8.53 -19.35
N PHE A 184 33.64 8.04 -18.69
CA PHE A 184 32.26 8.39 -19.03
C PHE A 184 31.55 9.12 -17.89
N ARG A 185 30.88 10.22 -18.24
CA ARG A 185 29.96 10.97 -17.38
C ARG A 185 28.61 11.05 -18.07
N ASP A 186 27.56 10.66 -17.36
CA ASP A 186 26.22 10.60 -17.93
C ASP A 186 25.69 12.03 -18.17
N ALA A 187 25.42 12.37 -19.42
CA ALA A 187 24.94 13.69 -19.80
C ALA A 187 23.50 13.97 -19.32
N GLN A 188 22.71 12.93 -19.02
CA GLN A 188 21.34 13.03 -18.53
C GLN A 188 21.27 13.11 -17.00
N TRP A 189 22.35 12.78 -16.27
CA TRP A 189 22.38 12.87 -14.81
C TRP A 189 21.83 14.20 -14.26
N PRO A 190 22.25 15.40 -14.74
CA PRO A 190 21.74 16.65 -14.18
C PRO A 190 20.22 16.82 -14.34
N SER A 191 19.65 16.40 -15.49
CA SER A 191 18.21 16.53 -15.73
C SER A 191 17.41 15.56 -14.87
N PHE A 192 17.87 14.31 -14.72
CA PHE A 192 17.24 13.33 -13.84
C PHE A 192 17.34 13.73 -12.37
N ARG A 193 18.51 14.21 -11.93
CA ARG A 193 18.72 14.70 -10.56
C ARG A 193 17.76 15.84 -10.24
N ASP A 194 17.78 16.89 -11.06
CA ASP A 194 17.01 18.11 -10.77
C ASP A 194 15.50 17.83 -10.79
N ALA A 195 15.02 17.00 -11.73
CA ALA A 195 13.61 16.60 -11.79
C ALA A 195 13.18 15.76 -10.58
N THR A 196 14.01 14.81 -10.15
CA THR A 196 13.72 13.94 -8.99
C THR A 196 13.68 14.74 -7.69
N LEU A 197 14.67 15.61 -7.49
CA LEU A 197 14.75 16.48 -6.30
C LEU A 197 13.60 17.50 -6.28
N ALA A 198 13.27 18.10 -7.43
CA ALA A 198 12.13 19.04 -7.53
C ALA A 198 10.79 18.39 -7.19
N ALA A 199 10.65 17.09 -7.44
CA ALA A 199 9.46 16.31 -7.08
C ALA A 199 9.46 15.82 -5.62
N GLY A 200 10.53 16.06 -4.85
CA GLY A 200 10.68 15.57 -3.48
C GLY A 200 10.84 14.06 -3.37
N LYS A 201 11.19 13.39 -4.47
CA LYS A 201 11.38 11.94 -4.55
C LYS A 201 12.81 11.57 -4.12
N ILE A 202 12.98 10.30 -3.79
CA ILE A 202 14.26 9.77 -3.31
C ILE A 202 15.19 9.59 -4.52
N LEU A 203 16.43 10.04 -4.40
CA LEU A 203 17.43 9.94 -5.47
C LEU A 203 18.69 9.24 -4.97
N VAL A 204 19.19 8.30 -5.75
CA VAL A 204 20.52 7.70 -5.59
C VAL A 204 21.30 7.89 -6.88
N GLY A 205 22.53 8.36 -6.80
CA GLY A 205 23.44 8.43 -7.95
C GLY A 205 24.30 7.16 -8.00
N TYR A 206 24.40 6.48 -9.15
CA TYR A 206 25.25 5.30 -9.27
C TYR A 206 26.47 5.47 -10.18
N HIS A 207 27.53 4.74 -9.83
CA HIS A 207 28.76 4.63 -10.62
C HIS A 207 28.97 3.20 -11.12
N TYR A 208 29.06 3.01 -12.44
CA TYR A 208 29.44 1.72 -13.01
C TYR A 208 30.96 1.52 -12.88
N VAL A 209 31.34 0.56 -12.04
CA VAL A 209 32.73 0.28 -11.71
C VAL A 209 33.42 -0.47 -12.85
N ARG A 210 34.60 0.01 -13.25
CA ARG A 210 35.47 -0.63 -14.25
C ARG A 210 36.74 -1.11 -13.58
N GLY A 211 36.95 -2.44 -13.56
CA GLY A 211 38.10 -3.07 -12.90
C GLY A 211 39.43 -2.86 -13.64
N ASP A 212 39.37 -2.36 -14.88
CA ASP A 212 40.49 -1.98 -15.73
C ASP A 212 40.86 -0.49 -15.65
N CYS A 213 40.12 0.30 -14.87
CA CYS A 213 40.36 1.73 -14.66
C CYS A 213 41.00 2.02 -13.29
N ASP A 214 41.59 3.21 -13.14
CA ASP A 214 42.12 3.66 -11.84
C ASP A 214 40.98 3.99 -10.87
N ILE A 215 41.07 3.49 -9.64
CA ILE A 215 40.00 3.63 -8.63
C ILE A 215 39.84 5.09 -8.19
N GLU A 216 40.95 5.81 -8.02
CA GLU A 216 40.88 7.20 -7.55
C GLU A 216 40.35 8.12 -8.64
N ALA A 217 40.75 7.91 -9.90
CA ALA A 217 40.22 8.65 -11.05
C ALA A 217 38.72 8.40 -11.26
N GLN A 218 38.27 7.14 -11.09
CA GLN A 218 36.84 6.79 -11.09
C GLN A 218 36.08 7.55 -10.00
N ALA A 219 36.58 7.52 -8.76
CA ALA A 219 35.95 8.18 -7.63
C ALA A 219 35.93 9.71 -7.77
N ASP A 220 37.01 10.33 -8.26
CA ASP A 220 37.04 11.76 -8.59
C ASP A 220 35.99 12.10 -9.66
N SER A 221 35.96 11.35 -10.76
CA SER A 221 35.02 11.60 -11.85
C SER A 221 33.56 11.46 -11.40
N PHE A 222 33.25 10.44 -10.59
CA PHE A 222 31.92 10.25 -10.02
C PHE A 222 31.52 11.40 -9.08
N VAL A 223 32.33 11.71 -8.06
CA VAL A 223 31.97 12.71 -7.06
C VAL A 223 31.87 14.12 -7.66
N ASP A 224 32.76 14.46 -8.61
CA ASP A 224 32.69 15.73 -9.32
C ASP A 224 31.41 15.87 -10.14
N HIS A 225 30.98 14.78 -10.80
CA HIS A 225 29.78 14.81 -11.64
C HIS A 225 28.48 14.65 -10.85
N LEU A 226 28.51 13.96 -9.70
CA LEU A 226 27.41 13.89 -8.74
C LEU A 226 27.00 15.31 -8.33
N GLY A 227 27.99 16.16 -8.01
CA GLY A 227 27.85 17.60 -7.81
C GLY A 227 27.26 18.00 -6.45
N ASP A 228 26.45 17.15 -5.85
CA ASP A 228 25.93 17.29 -4.48
C ASP A 228 26.29 16.05 -3.67
N ARG A 229 26.99 16.25 -2.55
CA ARG A 229 27.54 15.17 -1.72
C ARG A 229 26.53 14.61 -0.72
N ASP A 230 25.41 15.30 -0.54
CA ASP A 230 24.31 14.82 0.30
C ASP A 230 23.45 13.78 -0.43
N ILE A 231 23.60 13.66 -1.75
CA ILE A 231 22.95 12.60 -2.53
C ILE A 231 23.66 11.26 -2.23
N PRO A 232 22.94 10.24 -1.75
CA PRO A 232 23.52 8.93 -1.50
C PRO A 232 23.95 8.27 -2.81
N ALA A 233 25.03 7.50 -2.72
CA ALA A 233 25.64 6.81 -3.85
C ALA A 233 25.38 5.30 -3.81
N MET A 234 25.40 4.70 -5.00
CA MET A 234 25.51 3.26 -5.20
C MET A 234 26.71 2.95 -6.08
N ILE A 235 27.46 1.89 -5.78
CA ILE A 235 28.37 1.32 -6.76
C ILE A 235 27.64 0.24 -7.55
N ASP A 236 27.75 0.29 -8.87
CA ASP A 236 27.30 -0.75 -9.79
C ASP A 236 28.49 -1.65 -10.11
N PHE A 237 28.47 -2.84 -9.50
CA PHE A 237 29.55 -3.82 -9.53
C PHE A 237 29.09 -5.09 -10.24
N GLU A 238 29.32 -5.12 -11.55
CA GLU A 238 28.87 -6.20 -12.43
C GLU A 238 29.97 -6.59 -13.43
N ALA A 239 29.58 -7.11 -14.60
CA ALA A 239 30.51 -7.59 -15.61
C ALA A 239 31.63 -6.58 -15.89
N ASN A 240 32.89 -7.04 -15.77
CA ASN A 240 34.12 -6.25 -15.92
C ASN A 240 34.50 -5.33 -14.75
N SER A 241 33.77 -5.32 -13.63
CA SER A 241 34.14 -4.53 -12.46
C SER A 241 35.30 -5.13 -11.64
N GLY A 242 35.74 -6.35 -11.96
CA GLY A 242 36.84 -7.02 -11.26
C GLY A 242 36.37 -7.87 -10.07
N GLY A 243 37.13 -7.87 -8.98
CA GLY A 243 36.86 -8.67 -7.77
C GLY A 243 36.38 -7.83 -6.58
N PRO A 244 35.98 -8.46 -5.45
CA PRO A 244 35.43 -7.76 -4.28
C PRO A 244 36.40 -6.74 -3.65
N GLY A 245 37.71 -6.91 -3.86
CA GLY A 245 38.71 -5.92 -3.45
C GLY A 245 38.57 -4.58 -4.19
N VAL A 246 38.16 -4.61 -5.46
CA VAL A 246 37.89 -3.40 -6.25
C VAL A 246 36.63 -2.70 -5.73
N ALA A 247 35.56 -3.47 -5.48
CA ALA A 247 34.33 -2.93 -4.90
C ALA A 247 34.59 -2.20 -3.57
N ARG A 248 35.35 -2.82 -2.66
CA ARG A 248 35.71 -2.21 -1.35
C ARG A 248 36.54 -0.95 -1.54
N ALA A 249 37.56 -1.01 -2.41
CA ALA A 249 38.41 0.14 -2.67
C ALA A 249 37.61 1.32 -3.27
N MET A 250 36.64 1.05 -4.15
CA MET A 250 35.77 2.07 -4.72
C MET A 250 34.85 2.69 -3.67
N VAL A 251 34.20 1.87 -2.83
CA VAL A 251 33.37 2.34 -1.71
C VAL A 251 34.18 3.28 -0.81
N GLU A 252 35.36 2.84 -0.38
CA GLU A 252 36.24 3.65 0.46
C GLU A 252 36.70 4.93 -0.24
N ALA A 253 37.01 4.88 -1.54
CA ALA A 253 37.45 6.05 -2.31
C ALA A 253 36.34 7.11 -2.43
N ILE A 254 35.09 6.70 -2.66
CA ILE A 254 33.94 7.62 -2.69
C ILE A 254 33.69 8.19 -1.29
N GLN A 255 33.70 7.34 -0.26
CA GLN A 255 33.47 7.77 1.13
C GLN A 255 34.52 8.77 1.64
N ARG A 256 35.80 8.59 1.27
CA ARG A 256 36.87 9.57 1.59
C ARG A 256 36.60 10.96 1.01
N ARG A 257 35.80 11.05 -0.06
CA ARG A 257 35.41 12.31 -0.70
C ARG A 257 34.13 12.92 -0.09
N GLY A 258 33.60 12.31 0.96
CA GLY A 258 32.45 12.81 1.72
C GLY A 258 31.10 12.44 1.14
N VAL A 259 31.03 11.42 0.27
CA VAL A 259 29.77 10.90 -0.27
C VAL A 259 29.48 9.56 0.38
N ARG A 260 28.27 9.39 0.91
CA ARG A 260 27.84 8.11 1.48
C ARG A 260 27.53 7.12 0.35
N VAL A 261 28.20 5.98 0.34
CA VAL A 261 27.79 4.83 -0.50
C VAL A 261 26.84 3.96 0.32
N ALA A 262 25.57 3.97 -0.06
CA ALA A 262 24.48 3.34 0.68
C ALA A 262 24.13 1.94 0.15
N LEU A 263 24.41 1.67 -1.13
CA LEU A 263 24.06 0.41 -1.79
C LEU A 263 25.21 -0.12 -2.63
N THR A 264 25.23 -1.43 -2.82
CA THR A 264 26.08 -2.14 -3.78
C THR A 264 25.18 -2.89 -4.75
N TYR A 265 25.10 -2.46 -6.00
CA TYR A 265 24.48 -3.28 -7.03
C TYR A 265 25.43 -4.39 -7.45
N LEU A 266 24.93 -5.62 -7.40
CA LEU A 266 25.64 -6.82 -7.79
C LEU A 266 24.59 -7.86 -8.19
N PRO A 267 24.56 -8.37 -9.42
CA PRO A 267 23.67 -9.45 -9.77
C PRO A 267 24.09 -10.77 -9.12
N HIS A 268 23.13 -11.56 -8.63
CA HIS A 268 23.44 -12.85 -7.99
C HIS A 268 24.18 -13.81 -8.94
N TRP A 269 23.84 -13.82 -10.24
CA TRP A 269 24.53 -14.62 -11.26
C TRP A 269 26.00 -14.20 -11.43
N TYR A 270 26.28 -12.89 -11.37
CA TYR A 270 27.64 -12.39 -11.52
C TYR A 270 28.47 -12.71 -10.27
N TRP A 271 27.88 -12.56 -9.09
CA TRP A 271 28.49 -13.01 -7.83
C TRP A 271 28.90 -14.49 -7.87
N GLN A 272 28.03 -15.37 -8.40
CA GLN A 272 28.36 -16.78 -8.61
C GLN A 272 29.50 -16.96 -9.62
N GLN A 273 29.47 -16.22 -10.73
CA GLN A 273 30.50 -16.28 -11.76
C GLN A 273 31.89 -15.89 -11.24
N ILE A 274 31.98 -14.92 -10.34
CA ILE A 274 33.26 -14.50 -9.73
C ILE A 274 33.68 -15.37 -8.52
N GLY A 275 33.03 -16.52 -8.33
CA GLY A 275 33.40 -17.51 -7.32
C GLY A 275 32.73 -17.35 -5.96
N SER A 276 31.60 -16.67 -5.90
CA SER A 276 30.80 -16.45 -4.68
C SER A 276 31.60 -15.90 -3.49
N PRO A 277 32.34 -14.79 -3.66
CA PRO A 277 33.21 -14.25 -2.63
C PRO A 277 32.43 -13.70 -1.42
N ASP A 278 33.13 -13.57 -0.29
CA ASP A 278 32.63 -12.84 0.88
C ASP A 278 32.56 -11.32 0.62
N LEU A 279 31.40 -10.75 0.88
CA LEU A 279 31.04 -9.35 0.66
C LEU A 279 30.90 -8.59 1.99
N THR A 280 31.03 -9.25 3.14
CA THR A 280 30.89 -8.67 4.48
C THR A 280 31.64 -7.35 4.61
N GLY A 281 30.96 -6.26 4.98
CA GLY A 281 31.55 -4.93 5.13
C GLY A 281 31.42 -4.02 3.89
N LEU A 282 30.84 -4.50 2.80
CA LEU A 282 30.28 -3.62 1.77
C LEU A 282 28.87 -3.12 2.20
N PRO A 283 28.37 -2.02 1.61
CA PRO A 283 26.98 -1.60 1.77
C PRO A 283 25.98 -2.69 1.34
N PRO A 284 24.74 -2.68 1.88
CA PRO A 284 23.68 -3.63 1.51
C PRO A 284 23.46 -3.76 0.01
N LEU A 285 22.95 -4.91 -0.41
CA LEU A 285 22.80 -5.23 -1.83
C LEU A 285 21.60 -4.52 -2.45
N MET A 286 21.80 -4.02 -3.66
CA MET A 286 20.78 -3.96 -4.69
C MET A 286 20.98 -5.17 -5.60
N SER A 287 20.09 -6.16 -5.56
CA SER A 287 20.25 -7.39 -6.34
C SER A 287 19.27 -7.41 -7.51
N SER A 288 19.66 -8.00 -8.63
CA SER A 288 18.77 -8.25 -9.77
C SER A 288 18.38 -9.72 -9.92
N SER A 289 17.10 -9.96 -10.19
CA SER A 289 16.53 -11.27 -10.54
C SER A 289 15.19 -11.09 -11.25
N TYR A 290 15.17 -11.34 -12.56
CA TYR A 290 14.04 -10.99 -13.42
C TYR A 290 12.98 -12.09 -13.54
N GLY A 291 13.23 -13.27 -12.96
CA GLY A 291 12.34 -14.42 -13.08
C GLY A 291 12.08 -14.81 -14.55
N VAL A 292 10.90 -15.33 -14.83
CA VAL A 292 10.46 -15.66 -16.20
C VAL A 292 9.43 -14.63 -16.64
N ASP A 293 9.78 -13.88 -17.69
CA ASP A 293 8.89 -13.00 -18.44
C ASP A 293 8.10 -11.92 -17.66
N ARG A 294 8.69 -11.33 -16.61
CA ARG A 294 8.05 -10.21 -15.88
C ARG A 294 8.03 -8.94 -16.73
N ALA A 295 6.98 -8.68 -17.48
CA ALA A 295 6.81 -7.46 -18.26
C ALA A 295 5.44 -6.81 -17.99
N GLY A 296 5.42 -5.50 -17.77
CA GLY A 296 4.21 -4.75 -17.44
C GLY A 296 4.39 -3.76 -16.28
N VAL A 297 3.30 -3.22 -15.75
CA VAL A 297 3.35 -2.21 -14.67
C VAL A 297 4.05 -2.78 -13.44
N ALA A 298 5.02 -2.04 -12.89
CA ALA A 298 5.91 -2.47 -11.81
C ALA A 298 5.19 -3.16 -10.63
N SER A 299 4.14 -2.53 -10.09
CA SER A 299 3.36 -3.08 -8.97
C SER A 299 2.60 -4.36 -9.32
N ALA A 300 2.24 -4.56 -10.59
CA ALA A 300 1.53 -5.75 -11.06
C ALA A 300 2.48 -6.94 -11.32
N ILE A 301 3.71 -6.67 -11.72
CA ILE A 301 4.73 -7.69 -12.04
C ILE A 301 5.71 -7.96 -10.90
N TYR A 302 5.63 -7.20 -9.80
CA TYR A 302 6.42 -7.44 -8.59
C TYR A 302 6.07 -8.81 -7.99
N PRO A 303 7.05 -9.70 -7.81
CA PRO A 303 6.80 -11.08 -7.37
C PRO A 303 6.49 -11.23 -5.87
N GLY A 304 6.51 -10.12 -5.12
CA GLY A 304 6.24 -10.11 -3.68
C GLY A 304 7.49 -10.16 -2.81
N SER A 305 7.31 -9.83 -1.53
CA SER A 305 8.40 -9.66 -0.54
C SER A 305 9.04 -10.96 -0.06
N SER A 306 8.53 -12.11 -0.54
CA SER A 306 9.05 -13.46 -0.28
C SER A 306 9.75 -14.07 -1.49
N ASP A 307 9.90 -13.34 -2.60
CA ASP A 307 10.63 -13.83 -3.76
C ASP A 307 12.10 -14.10 -3.41
N SER A 308 12.69 -15.13 -4.02
CA SER A 308 14.10 -15.49 -3.85
C SER A 308 15.08 -14.37 -4.20
N GLY A 309 14.68 -13.36 -4.99
CA GLY A 309 15.47 -12.17 -5.25
C GLY A 309 15.77 -11.33 -4.01
N TRP A 310 15.03 -11.55 -2.91
CA TRP A 310 15.29 -10.95 -1.60
C TRP A 310 16.27 -11.74 -0.73
N GLU A 311 16.72 -12.91 -1.17
CA GLU A 311 17.70 -13.72 -0.44
C GLU A 311 19.08 -13.07 -0.53
N GLY A 312 19.63 -12.72 0.63
CA GLY A 312 20.99 -12.22 0.76
C GLY A 312 22.04 -13.25 0.37
N TYR A 313 23.22 -12.78 -0.06
CA TYR A 313 24.36 -13.62 -0.41
C TYR A 313 25.68 -12.91 -0.11
N GLY A 314 26.76 -13.70 -0.04
CA GLY A 314 28.08 -13.18 0.33
C GLY A 314 28.14 -12.53 1.73
N GLY A 315 27.19 -12.83 2.62
CA GLY A 315 27.12 -12.25 3.96
C GLY A 315 26.40 -10.89 4.04
N LEU A 316 25.74 -10.44 2.96
CA LEU A 316 24.95 -9.21 2.93
C LEU A 316 23.47 -9.50 2.65
N ASP A 317 22.61 -8.65 3.22
CA ASP A 317 21.18 -8.64 2.93
C ASP A 317 20.87 -7.80 1.68
N VAL A 318 19.76 -8.14 1.01
CA VAL A 318 19.19 -7.37 -0.11
C VAL A 318 18.28 -6.28 0.44
N ALA A 319 18.70 -5.02 0.27
CA ALA A 319 17.93 -3.84 0.65
C ALA A 319 16.98 -3.41 -0.49
N VAL A 320 17.45 -3.41 -1.73
CA VAL A 320 16.68 -3.05 -2.93
C VAL A 320 16.70 -4.22 -3.90
N PHE A 321 15.56 -4.51 -4.52
CA PHE A 321 15.42 -5.61 -5.46
C PHE A 321 15.00 -5.09 -6.84
N GLN A 322 15.90 -5.20 -7.82
CA GLN A 322 15.59 -4.98 -9.23
C GLN A 322 14.95 -6.24 -9.80
N PHE A 323 13.63 -6.23 -9.94
CA PHE A 323 12.86 -7.45 -10.17
C PHE A 323 12.44 -7.64 -11.63
N SER A 324 12.68 -6.65 -12.50
CA SER A 324 12.48 -6.74 -13.95
C SER A 324 13.22 -5.64 -14.69
N GLU A 325 13.67 -5.95 -15.92
CA GLU A 325 14.21 -5.01 -16.92
C GLU A 325 13.15 -4.54 -17.94
N ARG A 326 11.89 -4.97 -17.77
CA ARG A 326 10.76 -4.72 -18.70
C ARG A 326 9.53 -4.19 -17.97
N GLY A 327 9.75 -3.37 -16.94
CA GLY A 327 8.69 -2.65 -16.26
C GLY A 327 8.15 -1.53 -17.13
N TYR A 328 6.82 -1.42 -17.26
CA TYR A 328 6.19 -0.38 -18.06
C TYR A 328 5.88 0.84 -17.20
N VAL A 329 6.66 1.91 -17.39
CA VAL A 329 6.56 3.16 -16.63
C VAL A 329 6.79 4.34 -17.57
N ALA A 330 5.96 5.39 -17.44
CA ALA A 330 6.01 6.60 -18.26
C ALA A 330 6.09 6.32 -19.77
N ASN A 331 5.27 5.37 -20.23
CA ASN A 331 5.19 4.89 -21.61
C ASN A 331 6.48 4.25 -22.16
N ARG A 332 7.37 3.74 -21.30
CA ARG A 332 8.62 3.05 -21.70
C ARG A 332 8.83 1.77 -20.89
N ASP A 333 9.59 0.85 -21.48
CA ASP A 333 10.13 -0.31 -20.75
C ASP A 333 11.39 0.15 -20.01
N LEU A 334 11.41 -0.10 -18.70
CA LEU A 334 12.43 0.33 -17.75
C LEU A 334 12.79 -0.80 -16.78
N ASP A 335 13.98 -0.70 -16.21
CA ASP A 335 14.36 -1.41 -15.01
C ASP A 335 13.50 -0.91 -13.83
N VAL A 336 12.91 -1.84 -13.09
CA VAL A 336 11.99 -1.55 -11.98
C VAL A 336 12.43 -2.24 -10.69
N ASP A 337 12.34 -1.45 -9.63
CA ASP A 337 12.91 -1.75 -8.32
C ASP A 337 11.85 -1.75 -7.22
N ALA A 338 12.13 -2.53 -6.18
CA ALA A 338 11.33 -2.57 -4.95
C ALA A 338 12.22 -2.39 -3.72
N PHE A 339 11.64 -1.78 -2.68
CA PHE A 339 12.16 -1.72 -1.31
C PHE A 339 11.09 -2.26 -0.34
N ARG A 340 11.49 -3.13 0.60
CA ARG A 340 10.59 -3.68 1.63
C ARG A 340 10.43 -2.71 2.80
N GLY A 341 9.69 -1.64 2.57
CA GLY A 341 9.31 -0.67 3.58
C GLY A 341 8.63 0.56 2.98
N THR A 342 8.52 1.61 3.77
CA THR A 342 8.01 2.92 3.34
C THR A 342 9.11 3.79 2.71
N PRO A 343 8.76 4.88 1.99
CA PRO A 343 9.75 5.81 1.48
C PRO A 343 10.64 6.42 2.58
N ASP A 344 10.10 6.66 3.77
CA ASP A 344 10.87 7.20 4.89
C ASP A 344 11.89 6.18 5.44
N GLN A 345 11.51 4.90 5.50
CA GLN A 345 12.45 3.84 5.85
C GLN A 345 13.56 3.69 4.80
N LEU A 346 13.24 3.87 3.51
CA LEU A 346 14.24 3.90 2.46
C LEU A 346 15.18 5.11 2.61
N ARG A 347 14.66 6.31 2.89
CA ARG A 347 15.48 7.51 3.17
C ARG A 347 16.44 7.26 4.32
N ALA A 348 15.95 6.76 5.45
CA ALA A 348 16.77 6.44 6.63
C ALA A 348 17.91 5.46 6.30
N LEU A 349 17.62 4.39 5.55
CA LEU A 349 18.65 3.44 5.10
C LEU A 349 19.71 4.13 4.22
N LEU A 350 19.25 4.97 3.29
CA LEU A 350 20.12 5.62 2.30
C LEU A 350 20.98 6.73 2.91
N THR A 351 20.46 7.54 3.82
CA THR A 351 21.22 8.63 4.48
C THR A 351 22.02 8.11 5.68
N GLY A 352 21.62 6.98 6.26
CA GLY A 352 22.19 6.48 7.51
C GLY A 352 21.66 7.23 8.74
N ASP A 353 20.57 7.99 8.58
CA ASP A 353 19.86 8.61 9.69
C ASP A 353 18.97 7.56 10.36
N ASP A 354 19.37 7.11 11.56
CA ASP A 354 18.51 6.33 12.46
C ASP A 354 17.36 7.17 13.08
N ASP A 355 17.22 8.44 12.65
CA ASP A 355 16.22 9.41 13.10
C ASP A 355 14.83 9.12 12.50
N MET A 356 14.30 7.93 12.78
CA MET A 356 12.85 7.77 12.81
C MET A 356 12.33 8.71 13.90
N PRO A 357 11.42 9.66 13.58
CA PRO A 357 10.77 10.43 14.62
C PRO A 357 10.13 9.44 15.59
N SER A 358 10.46 9.61 16.86
CA SER A 358 9.94 8.83 17.96
C SER A 358 8.41 8.77 17.89
N LYS A 359 7.82 7.75 18.49
CA LYS A 359 6.36 7.67 18.64
C LYS A 359 5.79 8.96 19.26
N GLU A 360 6.58 9.65 20.09
CA GLU A 360 6.26 10.96 20.66
C GLU A 360 6.24 12.07 19.60
N GLU A 361 7.24 12.16 18.72
CA GLU A 361 7.30 13.15 17.64
C GLU A 361 6.21 12.92 16.58
N ILE A 362 5.92 11.65 16.26
CA ILE A 362 4.80 11.29 15.39
C ILE A 362 3.47 11.69 16.04
N ALA A 363 3.28 11.39 17.34
CA ALA A 363 2.08 11.76 18.06
C ALA A 363 1.90 13.29 18.13
N GLU A 364 2.98 14.04 18.35
CA GLU A 364 2.97 15.50 18.36
C GLU A 364 2.61 16.07 16.98
N ALA A 365 3.20 15.53 15.91
CA ALA A 365 2.89 15.93 14.54
C ALA A 365 1.43 15.65 14.16
N VAL A 366 0.90 14.47 14.54
CA VAL A 366 -0.52 14.13 14.35
C VAL A 366 -1.41 15.08 15.14
N TRP A 367 -1.08 15.34 16.40
CA TRP A 367 -1.87 16.23 17.26
C TRP A 367 -1.89 17.67 16.72
N ALA A 368 -0.78 18.13 16.13
CA ALA A 368 -0.63 19.45 15.54
C ALA A 368 -1.16 19.57 14.10
N HIS A 369 -1.47 18.44 13.43
CA HIS A 369 -1.92 18.43 12.04
C HIS A 369 -3.24 19.20 11.87
N ARG A 370 -3.38 19.95 10.77
CA ARG A 370 -4.56 20.78 10.47
C ARG A 370 -5.32 20.18 9.29
N PRO A 371 -6.32 19.31 9.54
CA PRO A 371 -7.02 18.63 8.48
C PRO A 371 -7.85 19.62 7.63
N PRO A 372 -7.83 19.52 6.30
CA PRO A 372 -8.64 20.36 5.44
C PRO A 372 -10.13 19.99 5.58
N LYS A 373 -10.98 20.93 6.00
CA LYS A 373 -12.43 20.73 6.02
C LYS A 373 -13.09 21.16 4.70
N PRO A 374 -14.10 20.42 4.20
CA PRO A 374 -14.85 20.77 2.97
C PRO A 374 -15.54 22.14 3.01
N SER A 375 -15.81 22.70 4.20
CA SER A 375 -16.48 23.99 4.39
C SER A 375 -15.54 25.20 4.46
N GLY A 376 -14.23 25.00 4.34
CA GLY A 376 -13.25 26.09 4.17
C GLY A 376 -13.04 27.01 5.38
N LYS A 377 -13.50 26.63 6.58
CA LYS A 377 -13.32 27.44 7.79
C LYS A 377 -13.11 26.60 9.03
N THR A 378 -11.85 26.31 9.37
CA THR A 378 -11.35 26.22 10.76
C THR A 378 -9.82 26.16 10.76
N ASP A 379 -9.17 26.96 11.60
CA ASP A 379 -7.75 26.85 11.96
C ASP A 379 -7.57 25.86 13.14
N ALA A 380 -8.28 24.73 13.14
CA ALA A 380 -8.21 23.77 14.23
C ALA A 380 -7.25 22.62 13.88
N THR A 381 -6.48 22.20 14.87
CA THR A 381 -5.64 21.00 14.82
C THR A 381 -6.48 19.74 15.09
N ALA A 382 -5.97 18.58 14.67
CA ALA A 382 -6.60 17.29 14.97
C ALA A 382 -6.74 17.07 16.48
N GLY A 383 -5.76 17.52 17.27
CA GLY A 383 -5.81 17.48 18.72
C GLY A 383 -6.91 18.35 19.33
N GLU A 384 -7.12 19.56 18.80
CA GLU A 384 -8.25 20.41 19.23
C GLU A 384 -9.59 19.79 18.87
N MET A 385 -9.69 19.16 17.70
CA MET A 385 -10.91 18.45 17.28
C MET A 385 -11.22 17.27 18.22
N LEU A 386 -10.23 16.44 18.54
CA LEU A 386 -10.39 15.32 19.48
C LEU A 386 -10.76 15.79 20.89
N ALA A 387 -10.18 16.90 21.35
CA ALA A 387 -10.53 17.49 22.65
C ALA A 387 -11.97 18.00 22.68
N TRP A 388 -12.46 18.56 21.56
CA TRP A 388 -13.86 18.96 21.45
C TRP A 388 -14.79 17.76 21.47
N ASP A 389 -14.47 16.69 20.74
CA ASP A 389 -15.29 15.48 20.73
C ASP A 389 -15.37 14.86 22.15
N ASP A 390 -14.24 14.70 22.85
CA ASP A 390 -14.19 14.22 24.24
C ASP A 390 -15.02 15.12 25.18
N GLN A 391 -14.94 16.44 25.02
CA GLN A 391 -15.72 17.38 25.82
C GLN A 391 -17.24 17.26 25.56
N HIS A 392 -17.65 17.20 24.29
CA HIS A 392 -19.07 17.11 23.94
C HIS A 392 -19.66 15.76 24.36
N ASP A 393 -18.94 14.66 24.13
CA ASP A 393 -19.33 13.33 24.57
C ASP A 393 -19.41 13.24 26.10
N GLY A 394 -18.45 13.84 26.80
CA GLY A 394 -18.49 13.98 28.25
C GLY A 394 -19.73 14.73 28.74
N HIS A 395 -20.08 15.86 28.12
CA HIS A 395 -21.30 16.60 28.47
C HIS A 395 -22.58 15.78 28.21
N ILE A 396 -22.62 15.03 27.11
CA ILE A 396 -23.74 14.13 26.80
C ILE A 396 -23.86 13.05 27.87
N LEU A 397 -22.74 12.42 28.25
CA LEU A 397 -22.70 11.41 29.31
C LEU A 397 -23.15 11.97 30.66
N GLU A 398 -22.75 13.19 31.00
CA GLU A 398 -23.20 13.89 32.23
C GLU A 398 -24.71 14.11 32.23
N GLN A 399 -25.28 14.53 31.09
CA GLN A 399 -26.73 14.67 30.94
C GLN A 399 -27.48 13.34 31.07
N LEU A 400 -26.97 12.27 30.47
CA LEU A 400 -27.65 10.97 30.46
C LEU A 400 -27.54 10.22 31.78
N ALA A 401 -26.36 10.25 32.41
CA ALA A 401 -26.01 9.35 33.50
C ALA A 401 -25.83 10.03 34.87
N GLY A 402 -25.86 11.36 34.94
CA GLY A 402 -25.78 12.14 36.18
C GLY A 402 -24.42 12.81 36.41
N PRO A 403 -24.31 13.67 37.44
CA PRO A 403 -23.11 14.47 37.70
C PRO A 403 -21.84 13.62 37.87
N GLY A 404 -20.75 14.05 37.26
CA GLY A 404 -19.44 13.39 37.35
C GLY A 404 -19.30 12.11 36.52
N SER A 405 -20.30 11.74 35.69
CA SER A 405 -20.18 10.59 34.79
C SER A 405 -19.20 10.83 33.64
N LYS A 406 -18.98 12.10 33.24
CA LYS A 406 -18.01 12.48 32.20
C LYS A 406 -16.56 12.13 32.52
N ASP A 407 -16.24 12.05 33.81
CA ASP A 407 -14.87 11.78 34.29
C ASP A 407 -14.62 10.28 34.51
N GLN A 408 -15.63 9.42 34.27
CA GLN A 408 -15.49 7.99 34.41
C GLN A 408 -14.67 7.40 33.26
N ARG A 409 -13.70 6.55 33.59
CA ARG A 409 -12.92 5.77 32.62
C ARG A 409 -13.37 4.32 32.65
N GLY A 410 -13.64 3.72 31.48
CA GLY A 410 -14.09 2.34 31.36
C GLY A 410 -15.61 2.19 31.37
N ALA A 411 -16.14 1.12 31.96
CA ALA A 411 -17.57 0.85 31.96
C ALA A 411 -18.34 1.92 32.74
N LEU A 412 -19.32 2.55 32.08
CA LEU A 412 -20.14 3.61 32.67
C LEU A 412 -21.00 3.05 33.82
N THR A 413 -20.89 3.66 34.99
CA THR A 413 -21.76 3.41 36.14
C THR A 413 -22.62 4.64 36.39
N PRO A 414 -23.89 4.65 35.98
CA PRO A 414 -24.76 5.81 36.14
C PRO A 414 -24.99 6.15 37.62
N VAL A 415 -24.70 7.39 38.00
CA VAL A 415 -24.97 7.93 39.35
C VAL A 415 -26.43 8.38 39.47
N GLY A 416 -27.00 8.79 38.33
CA GLY A 416 -28.34 9.33 38.22
C GLY A 416 -28.43 10.78 38.73
N TRP A 417 -29.57 11.40 38.45
CA TRP A 417 -29.84 12.77 38.82
C TRP A 417 -30.67 12.85 40.10
N PRO A 418 -30.28 13.66 41.10
CA PRO A 418 -31.07 13.85 42.32
C PRO A 418 -32.51 14.30 42.04
N GLN A 419 -32.70 15.21 41.08
CA GLN A 419 -34.03 15.68 40.66
C GLN A 419 -34.88 14.59 39.96
N LEU A 420 -34.25 13.50 39.51
CA LEU A 420 -34.92 12.32 38.93
C LEU A 420 -35.01 11.17 39.94
N GLY A 421 -34.73 11.42 41.23
CA GLY A 421 -34.73 10.40 42.28
C GLY A 421 -33.58 9.41 42.17
N GLY A 422 -32.41 9.85 41.69
CA GLY A 422 -31.23 9.00 41.50
C GLY A 422 -31.27 8.14 40.23
N ARG A 423 -32.15 8.47 39.28
CA ARG A 423 -32.30 7.75 38.01
C ARG A 423 -31.50 8.43 36.89
N SER A 424 -31.06 7.64 35.92
CA SER A 424 -30.57 8.17 34.63
C SER A 424 -31.72 8.85 33.87
N LEU A 425 -31.40 9.65 32.85
CA LEU A 425 -32.43 10.28 32.03
C LEU A 425 -33.30 9.22 31.31
N LEU A 426 -32.67 8.14 30.83
CA LEU A 426 -33.35 7.02 30.20
C LEU A 426 -34.32 6.34 31.16
N ASP A 427 -33.88 6.06 32.39
CA ASP A 427 -34.74 5.45 33.42
C ASP A 427 -35.92 6.34 33.78
N ALA A 428 -35.70 7.66 33.88
CA ALA A 428 -36.77 8.61 34.18
C ALA A 428 -37.81 8.67 33.06
N VAL A 429 -37.37 8.72 31.80
CA VAL A 429 -38.25 8.68 30.62
C VAL A 429 -39.06 7.38 30.57
N ALA A 430 -38.42 6.24 30.86
CA ALA A 430 -39.08 4.94 30.93
C ALA A 430 -40.18 4.90 32.00
N VAL A 431 -39.90 5.42 33.19
CA VAL A 431 -40.88 5.54 34.29
C VAL A 431 -42.05 6.45 33.92
N ILE A 432 -41.77 7.61 33.32
CA ILE A 432 -42.81 8.56 32.91
C ILE A 432 -43.71 7.92 31.83
N GLY A 433 -43.13 7.31 30.80
CA GLY A 433 -43.90 6.66 29.74
C GLY A 433 -44.76 5.51 30.25
N ALA A 434 -44.23 4.70 31.17
CA ALA A 434 -44.99 3.64 31.85
C ALA A 434 -46.16 4.22 32.66
N LYS A 435 -45.94 5.33 33.38
CA LYS A 435 -46.98 6.01 34.17
C LYS A 435 -48.08 6.61 33.29
N LEU A 436 -47.73 7.08 32.10
CA LEU A 436 -48.65 7.66 31.12
C LEU A 436 -49.36 6.60 30.27
N GLY A 437 -48.98 5.31 30.36
CA GLY A 437 -49.59 4.23 29.59
C GLY A 437 -49.19 4.24 28.11
N ILE A 438 -47.99 4.73 27.78
CA ILE A 438 -47.47 4.68 26.41
C ILE A 438 -47.00 3.25 26.11
N ASP A 439 -47.55 2.64 25.06
CA ASP A 439 -47.21 1.28 24.66
C ASP A 439 -45.70 1.11 24.45
N GLY A 440 -45.15 0.04 25.03
CA GLY A 440 -43.73 -0.30 24.97
C GLY A 440 -42.87 0.26 26.12
N PHE A 441 -43.33 1.26 26.86
CA PHE A 441 -42.59 1.82 28.00
C PHE A 441 -42.85 1.00 29.28
N LYS A 442 -41.80 0.73 30.06
CA LYS A 442 -41.86 -0.04 31.31
C LYS A 442 -40.97 0.62 32.37
N ASP A 443 -41.33 0.53 33.65
CA ASP A 443 -40.42 0.94 34.74
C ASP A 443 -39.25 -0.04 34.79
N PRO A 444 -38.00 0.42 34.62
CA PRO A 444 -36.82 -0.44 34.69
C PRO A 444 -36.69 -1.19 36.02
N ALA A 445 -37.23 -0.63 37.12
CA ALA A 445 -37.24 -1.29 38.43
C ALA A 445 -38.21 -2.48 38.50
N ALA A 446 -39.16 -2.58 37.57
CA ALA A 446 -40.07 -3.73 37.45
C ALA A 446 -39.55 -4.82 36.50
N LEU A 447 -38.39 -4.61 35.87
CA LEU A 447 -37.72 -5.57 34.97
C LEU A 447 -36.57 -6.34 35.65
N LYS A 448 -36.18 -5.92 36.85
CA LYS A 448 -35.26 -6.64 37.74
C LYS A 448 -36.06 -7.46 38.74
#